data_AF-A0A0E0RBC9-F1
#
_entry.id   AF-A0A0E0RBC9-F1
#
_cell.length_a   1.000
_cell.length_b   1.000
_cell.length_c   1.000
_cell.angle_alpha   90.00
_cell.angle_beta   90.00
_cell.angle_gamma   90.00
#
_symmetry.space_group_name_H-M   'P 1'
#
loop_
_entity.id
_entity.type
_entity.pdbx_description
1 polymer ?
#
loop_
_entity_poly.entity_id
_entity_poly.type
_entity_poly.pdbx_seq_one_letter_code
_entity_poly.pdbx_strand_id
1 'polypeptide(L)'
;MASSLGRLKSSIFDKEERKMQYQSHIRGLNAYDRHKKFMKDYVQFYGHDKNVDNRAPIKTDKDTLREGYRFILSEEDDVDSTWEKRLVKRYYDKLFKEYCIADMSQYKRGKIGLRWRTEKEVISGKGQFLCGNRICDEKNGLGSYEVNFSYIEAGEQKQALVKLVACQRCAEKLAYKRQKEKEREKEKEISREKEMELKERDKRKREREGSEETEDTSEDESTEKYSRRKKDRKRSSRKSSNNDEGFEEFLEGMFP
;
A
#
# COMPACT_ATOMS: atom_id res chain seq x y z
N MET A 1 27.18 -79.62 -13.16
CA MET A 1 27.42 -78.33 -13.82
C MET A 1 26.48 -78.08 -15.03
N ALA A 2 25.21 -78.52 -15.01
CA ALA A 2 24.27 -78.32 -16.14
C ALA A 2 23.12 -77.33 -15.82
N SER A 3 22.92 -76.97 -14.55
CA SER A 3 21.78 -76.17 -14.10
C SER A 3 21.94 -74.64 -14.25
N SER A 4 23.15 -74.15 -14.58
CA SER A 4 23.42 -72.71 -14.73
C SER A 4 23.12 -72.20 -16.14
N LEU A 5 23.45 -72.97 -17.19
CA LEU A 5 23.24 -72.58 -18.58
C LEU A 5 21.75 -72.56 -18.98
N GLY A 6 20.94 -73.48 -18.44
CA GLY A 6 19.49 -73.50 -18.68
C GLY A 6 18.76 -72.28 -18.11
N ARG A 7 19.16 -71.82 -16.90
CA ARG A 7 18.62 -70.60 -16.27
C ARG A 7 19.10 -69.31 -16.95
N LEU A 8 20.33 -69.31 -17.47
CA LEU A 8 20.84 -68.22 -18.30
C LEU A 8 20.08 -68.14 -19.64
N LYS A 9 19.84 -69.29 -20.28
CA LYS A 9 19.07 -69.36 -21.53
C LYS A 9 17.64 -68.90 -21.30
N SER A 10 16.94 -69.39 -20.28
CA SER A 10 15.57 -68.96 -19.97
C SER A 10 15.48 -67.46 -19.67
N SER A 11 16.42 -66.91 -18.89
CA SER A 11 16.41 -65.47 -18.59
C SER A 11 16.70 -64.58 -19.81
N ILE A 12 17.47 -65.08 -20.79
CA ILE A 12 17.67 -64.41 -22.10
C ILE A 12 16.38 -64.44 -22.91
N PHE A 13 15.69 -65.59 -22.99
CA PHE A 13 14.41 -65.70 -23.70
C PHE A 13 13.32 -64.81 -23.07
N ASP A 14 13.19 -64.82 -21.74
CA ASP A 14 12.24 -63.96 -21.01
C ASP A 14 12.53 -62.45 -21.20
N LYS A 15 13.80 -62.09 -21.42
CA LYS A 15 14.20 -60.71 -21.71
C LYS A 15 13.84 -60.32 -23.14
N GLU A 16 14.01 -61.22 -24.10
CA GLU A 16 13.66 -60.99 -25.50
C GLU A 16 12.14 -60.91 -25.70
N GLU A 17 11.36 -61.77 -25.04
CA GLU A 17 9.89 -61.71 -25.05
C GLU A 17 9.36 -60.40 -24.48
N ARG A 18 9.91 -59.94 -23.34
CA ARG A 18 9.51 -58.65 -22.75
C ARG A 18 9.81 -57.47 -23.67
N LYS A 19 10.93 -57.47 -24.40
CA LYS A 19 11.22 -56.45 -25.42
C LYS A 19 10.20 -56.48 -26.55
N MET A 20 9.86 -57.67 -27.04
CA MET A 20 8.90 -57.86 -28.12
C MET A 20 7.49 -57.39 -27.71
N GLN A 21 7.05 -57.74 -26.50
CA GLN A 21 5.79 -57.28 -25.92
C GLN A 21 5.76 -55.75 -25.72
N TYR A 22 6.87 -55.17 -25.30
CA TYR A 22 6.99 -53.72 -25.14
C TYR A 22 6.92 -52.98 -26.49
N GLN A 23 7.60 -53.50 -27.52
CA GLN A 23 7.54 -52.93 -28.87
C GLN A 23 6.16 -53.05 -29.52
N SER A 24 5.49 -54.20 -29.38
CA SER A 24 4.12 -54.37 -29.91
C SER A 24 3.14 -53.41 -29.21
N HIS A 25 3.26 -53.27 -27.88
CA HIS A 25 2.47 -52.32 -27.11
C HIS A 25 2.74 -50.86 -27.52
N ILE A 26 3.96 -50.47 -27.87
CA ILE A 26 4.26 -49.10 -28.32
C ILE A 26 3.69 -48.83 -29.71
N ARG A 27 3.80 -49.79 -30.62
CA ARG A 27 3.30 -49.65 -31.99
C ARG A 27 1.78 -49.56 -32.04
N GLY A 28 1.09 -50.22 -31.10
CA GLY A 28 -0.38 -50.15 -30.97
C GLY A 28 -0.93 -48.88 -30.34
N LEU A 29 -0.09 -47.99 -29.78
CA LEU A 29 -0.53 -46.74 -29.16
C LEU A 29 -0.61 -45.59 -30.17
N ASN A 30 -1.59 -44.71 -29.96
CA ASN A 30 -1.68 -43.42 -30.64
C ASN A 30 -0.43 -42.56 -30.34
N ALA A 31 -0.10 -41.60 -31.21
CA ALA A 31 1.09 -40.75 -31.11
C ALA A 31 1.19 -40.04 -29.74
N TYR A 32 0.07 -39.52 -29.22
CA TYR A 32 0.01 -38.88 -27.91
C TYR A 32 0.30 -39.85 -26.75
N ASP A 33 -0.34 -41.02 -26.76
CA ASP A 33 -0.17 -42.03 -25.69
C ASP A 33 1.24 -42.62 -25.70
N ARG A 34 1.81 -42.77 -26.89
CA ARG A 34 3.20 -43.19 -27.09
C ARG A 34 4.17 -42.19 -26.50
N HIS A 35 3.98 -40.90 -26.78
CA HIS A 35 4.78 -39.82 -26.20
C HIS A 35 4.68 -39.82 -24.66
N LYS A 36 3.46 -39.92 -24.11
CA LYS A 36 3.23 -39.98 -22.66
C LYS A 36 3.93 -41.17 -22.01
N LYS A 37 3.92 -42.34 -22.66
CA LYS A 37 4.62 -43.54 -22.18
C LYS A 37 6.14 -43.33 -22.20
N PHE A 38 6.70 -42.82 -23.29
CA PHE A 38 8.15 -42.54 -23.38
C PHE A 38 8.63 -41.53 -22.35
N MET A 39 7.86 -40.47 -22.09
CA MET A 39 8.20 -39.49 -21.05
C MET A 39 8.22 -40.13 -19.66
N LYS A 40 7.25 -41.00 -19.35
CA LYS A 40 7.21 -41.73 -18.07
C LYS A 40 8.39 -42.70 -17.93
N ASP A 41 8.66 -43.49 -18.96
CA ASP A 41 9.74 -44.48 -18.94
C ASP A 41 11.11 -43.78 -18.83
N TYR A 42 11.31 -42.65 -19.54
CA TYR A 42 12.53 -41.85 -19.41
C TYR A 42 12.75 -41.37 -17.97
N VAL A 43 11.72 -40.80 -17.34
CA VAL A 43 11.79 -40.36 -15.93
C VAL A 43 12.04 -41.55 -14.99
N GLN A 44 11.45 -42.71 -15.25
CA GLN A 44 11.63 -43.89 -14.40
C GLN A 44 13.03 -44.52 -14.50
N PHE A 45 13.63 -44.55 -15.70
CA PHE A 45 14.94 -45.17 -15.93
C PHE A 45 16.12 -44.23 -15.69
N TYR A 46 15.97 -42.94 -16.00
CA TYR A 46 17.04 -41.94 -15.92
C TYR A 46 16.82 -40.88 -14.84
N GLY A 47 15.62 -40.75 -14.28
CA GLY A 47 15.30 -39.80 -13.21
C GLY A 47 15.71 -40.26 -11.80
N HIS A 48 16.76 -41.07 -11.68
CA HIS A 48 17.31 -41.50 -10.38
C HIS A 48 18.18 -40.45 -9.70
N ASP A 49 18.50 -39.34 -10.38
CA ASP A 49 18.93 -38.15 -9.67
C ASP A 49 17.71 -37.53 -9.00
N LYS A 50 17.86 -37.31 -7.69
CA LYS A 50 16.82 -36.91 -6.77
C LYS A 50 15.98 -35.79 -7.40
N ASN A 51 14.66 -35.85 -7.22
CA ASN A 51 13.81 -34.65 -7.25
C ASN A 51 14.34 -33.69 -6.17
N VAL A 52 15.43 -32.99 -6.47
CA VAL A 52 15.49 -31.59 -6.11
C VAL A 52 14.35 -31.04 -6.96
N ASP A 53 13.21 -30.78 -6.32
CA ASP A 53 12.20 -29.88 -6.87
C ASP A 53 12.86 -28.49 -7.01
N ASN A 54 13.84 -28.37 -7.91
CA ASN A 54 14.31 -27.14 -8.51
C ASN A 54 13.27 -26.68 -9.54
N ARG A 55 11.98 -26.93 -9.29
CA ARG A 55 10.95 -26.02 -9.74
C ARG A 55 11.13 -24.79 -8.88
N ALA A 56 12.14 -23.98 -9.24
CA ALA A 56 12.10 -22.56 -8.93
C ALA A 56 10.65 -22.12 -9.21
N PRO A 57 9.98 -21.44 -8.26
CA PRO A 57 8.60 -21.04 -8.44
C PRO A 57 8.46 -20.43 -9.83
N ILE A 58 7.72 -21.10 -10.71
CA ILE A 58 7.55 -20.61 -12.07
C ILE A 58 6.83 -19.28 -11.90
N LYS A 59 7.56 -18.18 -12.11
CA LYS A 59 6.98 -16.85 -12.05
C LYS A 59 5.91 -16.78 -13.14
N THR A 60 4.65 -16.70 -12.71
CA THR A 60 3.54 -16.51 -13.64
C THR A 60 3.56 -15.05 -14.11
N ASP A 61 3.09 -14.76 -15.32
CA ASP A 61 2.86 -13.40 -15.80
C ASP A 61 2.10 -12.53 -14.78
N LYS A 62 1.15 -13.14 -14.05
CA LYS A 62 0.40 -12.49 -12.97
C LYS A 62 1.29 -12.08 -11.79
N ASP A 63 2.25 -12.92 -11.43
CA ASP A 63 3.17 -12.66 -10.32
C ASP A 63 4.16 -11.55 -10.72
N THR A 64 4.68 -11.61 -11.95
CA THR A 64 5.48 -10.53 -12.56
C THR A 64 4.73 -9.19 -12.57
N LEU A 65 3.45 -9.19 -12.95
CA LEU A 65 2.62 -7.99 -12.92
C LEU A 65 2.42 -7.47 -11.49
N ARG A 66 2.20 -8.35 -10.52
CA ARG A 66 2.02 -7.97 -9.11
C ARG A 66 3.29 -7.39 -8.50
N GLU A 67 4.45 -7.97 -8.82
CA GLU A 67 5.76 -7.50 -8.35
C GLU A 67 6.15 -6.15 -8.98
N GLY A 68 5.92 -5.98 -10.28
CA GLY A 68 6.33 -4.80 -11.02
C GLY A 68 5.33 -3.65 -11.07
N TYR A 69 4.09 -3.84 -10.61
CA TYR A 69 3.06 -2.80 -10.68
C TYR A 69 3.41 -1.61 -9.80
N ARG A 70 3.48 -0.43 -10.43
CA ARG A 70 3.51 0.88 -9.76
C ARG A 70 2.23 1.63 -10.04
N PHE A 71 1.77 2.39 -9.05
CA PHE A 71 0.57 3.21 -9.16
C PHE A 71 0.73 4.29 -10.24
N ILE A 72 1.89 4.95 -10.26
CA ILE A 72 2.33 5.86 -11.32
C ILE A 72 3.69 5.36 -11.82
N LEU A 73 3.78 5.10 -13.12
CA LEU A 73 5.06 4.74 -13.76
C LEU A 73 5.78 6.04 -14.13
N SER A 74 6.94 6.31 -13.52
CA SER A 74 7.76 7.48 -13.86
C SER A 74 8.56 7.22 -15.14
N GLU A 75 8.94 8.28 -15.85
CA GLU A 75 9.75 8.19 -17.08
C GLU A 75 11.12 7.54 -16.83
N GLU A 76 11.66 7.67 -15.61
CA GLU A 76 12.90 7.02 -15.17
C GLU A 76 12.79 5.50 -15.00
N ASP A 77 11.59 4.93 -14.89
CA ASP A 77 11.42 3.47 -14.82
C ASP A 77 11.41 2.80 -16.20
N ASP A 78 11.32 3.59 -17.28
CA ASP A 78 11.18 3.13 -18.67
C ASP A 78 12.53 2.73 -19.31
N VAL A 79 13.65 3.00 -18.64
CA VAL A 79 15.00 2.81 -19.21
C VAL A 79 15.53 1.37 -19.20
N ASP A 80 14.98 0.46 -18.38
CA ASP A 80 15.42 -0.95 -18.39
C ASP A 80 14.40 -1.87 -19.05
N SER A 81 14.65 -2.25 -20.29
CA SER A 81 13.74 -3.09 -21.10
C SER A 81 13.77 -4.58 -20.75
N THR A 82 13.67 -4.94 -19.46
CA THR A 82 13.36 -6.34 -19.11
C THR A 82 11.99 -6.70 -19.63
N TRP A 83 11.81 -7.95 -20.08
CA TRP A 83 10.52 -8.42 -20.62
C TRP A 83 9.37 -8.20 -19.63
N GLU A 84 9.67 -8.31 -18.32
CA GLU A 84 8.76 -8.08 -17.19
C GLU A 84 8.26 -6.63 -17.15
N LYS A 85 9.16 -5.65 -17.20
CA LYS A 85 8.82 -4.22 -17.24
C LYS A 85 7.99 -3.88 -18.48
N ARG A 86 8.32 -4.49 -19.64
CA ARG A 86 7.53 -4.33 -20.89
C ARG A 86 6.12 -4.90 -20.76
N LEU A 87 5.95 -6.03 -20.08
CA LEU A 87 4.64 -6.62 -19.80
C LEU A 87 3.82 -5.71 -18.89
N VAL A 88 4.42 -5.20 -17.80
CA VAL A 88 3.79 -4.26 -16.87
C VAL A 88 3.36 -2.99 -17.58
N LYS A 89 4.25 -2.38 -18.39
CA LYS A 89 3.93 -1.17 -19.16
C LYS A 89 2.75 -1.38 -20.10
N ARG A 90 2.76 -2.46 -20.90
CA ARG A 90 1.64 -2.81 -21.78
C ARG A 90 0.32 -3.01 -21.03
N TYR A 91 0.37 -3.58 -19.84
CA TYR A 91 -0.82 -3.72 -18.99
C TYR A 91 -1.26 -2.36 -18.43
N TYR A 92 -0.30 -1.54 -17.99
CA TYR A 92 -0.52 -0.20 -17.49
C TYR A 92 -1.22 0.66 -18.55
N ASP A 93 -0.74 0.70 -19.79
CA ASP A 93 -1.32 1.53 -20.85
C ASP A 93 -2.76 1.14 -21.23
N LYS A 94 -3.15 -0.12 -20.97
CA LYS A 94 -4.52 -0.60 -21.20
C LYS A 94 -5.52 -0.19 -20.11
N LEU A 95 -5.05 0.27 -18.94
CA LEU A 95 -5.91 0.63 -17.82
C LEU A 95 -6.51 2.03 -17.99
N PHE A 96 -7.83 2.14 -17.83
CA PHE A 96 -8.53 3.41 -17.79
C PHE A 96 -8.34 4.12 -16.44
N LYS A 97 -7.34 5.00 -16.36
CA LYS A 97 -6.90 5.71 -15.14
C LYS A 97 -7.29 7.19 -15.06
N GLU A 98 -8.16 7.67 -15.94
CA GLU A 98 -8.51 9.10 -15.95
C GLU A 98 -9.36 9.50 -14.74
N TYR A 99 -10.32 8.65 -14.37
CA TYR A 99 -11.29 8.93 -13.32
C TYR A 99 -11.29 7.82 -12.26
N CYS A 100 -11.31 8.22 -11.00
CA CYS A 100 -11.44 7.33 -9.85
C CYS A 100 -12.89 7.26 -9.34
N ILE A 101 -13.15 6.26 -8.49
CA ILE A 101 -14.39 6.12 -7.72
C ILE A 101 -14.09 6.35 -6.25
N ALA A 102 -15.00 7.07 -5.59
CA ALA A 102 -14.95 7.36 -4.18
C ALA A 102 -15.99 6.55 -3.39
N ASP A 103 -15.58 6.02 -2.24
CA ASP A 103 -16.47 5.58 -1.18
C ASP A 103 -16.57 6.68 -0.13
N MET A 104 -17.72 7.37 -0.14
CA MET A 104 -18.02 8.44 0.80
C MET A 104 -18.88 7.96 1.98
N SER A 105 -19.05 6.66 2.21
CA SER A 105 -19.92 6.14 3.29
C SER A 105 -19.52 6.66 4.68
N GLN A 106 -18.22 6.87 4.93
CA GLN A 106 -17.68 7.35 6.20
C GLN A 106 -17.25 8.83 6.17
N TYR A 107 -17.80 9.64 5.26
CA TYR A 107 -17.43 11.05 5.10
C TYR A 107 -17.58 11.87 6.39
N LYS A 108 -18.56 11.54 7.25
CA LYS A 108 -18.77 12.21 8.55
C LYS A 108 -17.58 12.03 9.51
N ARG A 109 -16.83 10.93 9.37
CA ARG A 109 -15.58 10.66 10.10
C ARG A 109 -14.35 11.26 9.40
N GLY A 110 -14.54 11.93 8.26
CA GLY A 110 -13.47 12.49 7.44
C GLY A 110 -12.67 11.43 6.67
N LYS A 111 -13.21 10.22 6.52
CA LYS A 111 -12.56 9.13 5.78
C LYS A 111 -13.28 8.93 4.45
N ILE A 112 -12.51 9.01 3.36
CA ILE A 112 -12.98 8.78 1.99
C ILE A 112 -12.04 7.76 1.37
N GLY A 113 -12.61 6.65 0.88
CA GLY A 113 -11.85 5.64 0.16
C GLY A 113 -11.82 5.98 -1.32
N LEU A 114 -10.68 5.85 -1.98
CA LEU A 114 -10.55 6.05 -3.42
C LEU A 114 -10.02 4.77 -4.06
N ARG A 115 -10.49 4.47 -5.26
CA ARG A 115 -9.96 3.39 -6.10
C ARG A 115 -10.18 3.68 -7.57
N TRP A 116 -9.41 3.00 -8.41
CA TRP A 116 -9.69 2.98 -9.85
C TRP A 116 -10.99 2.26 -10.17
N ARG A 117 -11.54 2.59 -11.34
CA ARG A 117 -12.75 1.98 -11.87
C ARG A 117 -12.49 0.54 -12.28
N THR A 118 -13.49 -0.31 -12.08
CA THR A 118 -13.51 -1.66 -12.64
C THR A 118 -14.03 -1.63 -14.07
N GLU A 119 -13.76 -2.68 -14.85
CA GLU A 119 -14.24 -2.81 -16.23
C GLU A 119 -15.75 -2.56 -16.36
N LYS A 120 -16.56 -3.17 -15.49
CA LYS A 120 -18.02 -2.98 -15.47
C LYS A 120 -18.41 -1.52 -15.26
N GLU A 121 -17.70 -0.81 -14.39
CA GLU A 121 -17.94 0.60 -14.09
C GLU A 121 -17.55 1.50 -15.26
N VAL A 122 -16.43 1.21 -15.92
CA VAL A 122 -15.99 1.92 -17.13
C VAL A 122 -17.03 1.76 -18.24
N ILE A 123 -17.50 0.53 -18.50
CA ILE A 123 -18.54 0.26 -19.51
C ILE A 123 -19.85 0.98 -19.16
N SER A 124 -20.24 1.00 -17.88
CA SER A 124 -21.43 1.71 -17.43
C SER A 124 -21.31 3.25 -17.44
N GLY A 125 -20.10 3.80 -17.60
CA GLY A 125 -19.85 5.24 -17.52
C GLY A 125 -19.80 5.80 -16.09
N LYS A 126 -19.64 4.97 -15.07
CA LYS A 126 -19.55 5.40 -13.66
C LYS A 126 -18.31 6.24 -13.42
N GLY A 127 -18.46 7.37 -12.75
CA GLY A 127 -17.38 8.35 -12.52
C GLY A 127 -17.01 9.19 -13.75
N GLN A 128 -17.78 9.13 -14.84
CA GLN A 128 -17.62 10.00 -16.01
C GLN A 128 -18.96 10.63 -16.41
N PHE A 129 -19.97 9.80 -16.72
CA PHE A 129 -21.34 10.23 -17.04
C PHE A 129 -22.31 10.08 -15.85
N LEU A 130 -21.84 9.43 -14.81
CA LEU A 130 -22.54 9.17 -13.55
C LEU A 130 -21.63 9.59 -12.40
N CYS A 131 -22.25 9.92 -11.27
CA CYS A 131 -21.52 10.23 -10.04
C CYS A 131 -20.51 9.13 -9.69
N GLY A 132 -19.28 9.53 -9.37
CA GLY A 132 -18.19 8.65 -8.99
C GLY A 132 -18.27 8.13 -7.55
N ASN A 133 -19.32 8.45 -6.80
CA ASN A 133 -19.53 7.84 -5.49
C ASN A 133 -20.10 6.42 -5.66
N ARG A 134 -19.52 5.42 -4.99
CA ARG A 134 -19.91 3.99 -5.14
C ARG A 134 -21.42 3.76 -5.03
N ILE A 135 -22.09 4.46 -4.11
CA ILE A 135 -23.50 4.23 -3.76
C ILE A 135 -24.44 5.18 -4.54
N CYS A 136 -23.91 6.18 -5.26
CA CYS A 136 -24.72 7.18 -5.94
C CYS A 136 -24.72 6.95 -7.44
N ASP A 137 -25.90 7.01 -8.06
CA ASP A 137 -26.09 6.85 -9.51
C ASP A 137 -26.74 8.09 -10.14
N GLU A 138 -26.51 9.27 -9.55
CA GLU A 138 -26.99 10.55 -10.07
C GLU A 138 -26.25 10.91 -11.37
N LYS A 139 -26.99 11.41 -12.36
CA LYS A 139 -26.48 11.83 -13.68
C LYS A 139 -26.37 13.34 -13.83
N ASN A 140 -27.13 14.09 -13.03
CA ASN A 140 -27.25 15.54 -13.17
C ASN A 140 -26.28 16.28 -12.24
N GLY A 141 -25.83 17.46 -12.67
CA GLY A 141 -25.00 18.35 -11.86
C GLY A 141 -23.65 17.73 -11.48
N LEU A 142 -23.01 17.06 -12.44
CA LEU A 142 -21.70 16.45 -12.27
C LEU A 142 -20.60 17.51 -12.42
N GLY A 143 -19.69 17.57 -11.45
CA GLY A 143 -18.47 18.36 -11.51
C GLY A 143 -17.24 17.45 -11.43
N SER A 144 -16.16 17.86 -12.08
CA SER A 144 -14.84 17.24 -11.95
C SER A 144 -14.06 17.88 -10.80
N TYR A 145 -13.58 17.06 -9.88
CA TYR A 145 -12.80 17.45 -8.72
C TYR A 145 -11.46 16.74 -8.72
N GLU A 146 -10.41 17.44 -8.30
CA GLU A 146 -9.11 16.83 -8.05
C GLU A 146 -8.99 16.55 -6.56
N VAL A 147 -8.71 15.29 -6.22
CA VAL A 147 -8.61 14.82 -4.83
C VAL A 147 -7.24 14.27 -4.58
N ASN A 148 -6.67 14.58 -3.41
CA ASN A 148 -5.38 14.03 -3.00
C ASN A 148 -5.56 12.56 -2.60
N PHE A 149 -4.80 11.69 -3.27
CA PHE A 149 -4.73 10.26 -3.00
C PHE A 149 -3.37 9.95 -2.39
N SER A 150 -3.37 9.61 -1.11
CA SER A 150 -2.17 9.12 -0.42
C SER A 150 -2.17 7.59 -0.44
N TYR A 151 -1.03 7.01 -0.82
CA TYR A 151 -0.84 5.57 -0.93
C TYR A 151 0.57 5.18 -0.48
N ILE A 152 0.75 3.89 -0.17
CA ILE A 152 2.05 3.33 0.20
C ILE A 152 2.52 2.46 -0.96
N GLU A 153 3.72 2.73 -1.45
CA GLU A 153 4.36 1.95 -2.51
C GLU A 153 5.81 1.68 -2.10
N ALA A 154 6.23 0.42 -2.14
CA ALA A 154 7.57 0.00 -1.70
C ALA A 154 7.98 0.47 -0.28
N GLY A 155 7.01 0.64 0.63
CA GLY A 155 7.25 1.11 2.00
C GLY A 155 7.29 2.64 2.16
N GLU A 156 7.22 3.39 1.06
CA GLU A 156 7.22 4.85 1.07
C GLU A 156 5.80 5.42 0.96
N GLN A 157 5.52 6.50 1.69
CA GLN A 157 4.26 7.23 1.55
C GLN A 157 4.35 8.20 0.36
N LYS A 158 3.53 7.95 -0.66
CA LYS A 158 3.42 8.79 -1.85
C LYS A 158 2.04 9.48 -1.88
N GLN A 159 1.96 10.56 -2.64
CA GLN A 159 0.73 11.32 -2.85
C GLN A 159 0.58 11.62 -4.34
N ALA A 160 -0.66 11.59 -4.83
CA ALA A 160 -0.99 11.93 -6.20
C ALA A 160 -2.38 12.59 -6.26
N LEU A 161 -2.53 13.57 -7.15
CA LEU A 161 -3.84 14.13 -7.45
C LEU A 161 -4.55 13.22 -8.46
N VAL A 162 -5.74 12.76 -8.10
CA VAL A 162 -6.59 11.95 -8.98
C VAL A 162 -7.89 12.69 -9.28
N LYS A 163 -8.43 12.49 -10.49
CA LYS A 163 -9.69 13.13 -10.89
C LYS A 163 -10.88 12.29 -10.45
N LEU A 164 -11.87 12.95 -9.86
CA LEU A 164 -13.13 12.37 -9.40
C LEU A 164 -14.28 13.19 -9.96
N VAL A 165 -15.24 12.54 -10.63
CA VAL A 165 -16.50 13.19 -11.00
C VAL A 165 -17.52 12.94 -9.90
N ALA A 166 -18.18 13.99 -9.40
CA ALA A 166 -19.19 13.87 -8.35
C ALA A 166 -20.35 14.82 -8.60
N CYS A 167 -21.57 14.41 -8.22
CA CYS A 167 -22.71 15.31 -8.21
C CYS A 167 -22.61 16.31 -7.05
N GLN A 168 -23.37 17.41 -7.11
CA GLN A 168 -23.40 18.46 -6.08
C GLN A 168 -23.49 17.91 -4.64
N ARG A 169 -24.42 16.99 -4.38
CA ARG A 169 -24.60 16.36 -3.05
C ARG A 169 -23.36 15.59 -2.58
N CYS A 170 -22.63 14.97 -3.51
CA CYS A 170 -21.41 14.21 -3.18
C CYS A 170 -20.18 15.12 -3.08
N ALA A 171 -20.15 16.24 -3.82
CA ALA A 171 -19.14 17.26 -3.68
C ALA A 171 -19.18 17.92 -2.28
N GLU A 172 -20.38 18.15 -1.72
CA GLU A 172 -20.54 18.61 -0.34
C GLU A 172 -19.97 17.59 0.67
N LYS A 173 -20.19 16.29 0.45
CA LYS A 173 -19.62 15.23 1.30
C LYS A 173 -18.09 15.19 1.22
N LEU A 174 -17.52 15.46 0.05
CA LEU A 174 -16.08 15.55 -0.17
C LEU A 174 -15.48 16.73 0.63
N ALA A 175 -16.16 17.88 0.64
CA ALA A 175 -15.71 19.08 1.35
C ALA A 175 -16.09 19.11 2.86
N TYR A 176 -16.94 18.19 3.32
CA TYR A 176 -17.56 18.20 4.65
C TYR A 176 -16.57 18.42 5.79
N LYS A 177 -15.43 17.71 5.81
CA LYS A 177 -14.44 17.84 6.89
C LYS A 177 -13.82 19.25 6.91
N ARG A 178 -13.41 19.75 5.74
CA ARG A 178 -12.78 21.07 5.59
C ARG A 178 -13.76 22.19 5.94
N GLN A 179 -15.03 22.06 5.55
CA GLN A 179 -16.09 23.01 5.91
C GLN A 179 -16.32 23.04 7.43
N LYS A 180 -16.43 21.85 8.05
CA LYS A 180 -16.64 21.72 9.50
C LYS A 180 -15.47 22.25 10.33
N GLU A 181 -14.24 22.08 9.85
CA GLU A 181 -13.05 22.66 10.49
C GLU A 181 -13.08 24.19 10.40
N LYS A 182 -13.41 24.74 9.23
CA LYS A 182 -13.54 26.19 9.01
C LYS A 182 -14.64 26.83 9.87
N GLU A 183 -15.77 26.15 10.04
CA GLU A 183 -16.84 26.61 10.94
C GLU A 183 -16.36 26.70 12.39
N ARG A 184 -15.67 25.66 12.88
CA ARG A 184 -15.10 25.63 14.24
C ARG A 184 -14.04 26.71 14.46
N GLU A 185 -13.25 27.02 13.44
CA GLU A 185 -12.26 28.11 13.51
C GLU A 185 -12.95 29.48 13.63
N LYS A 186 -13.99 29.73 12.82
CA LYS A 186 -14.79 30.95 12.91
C LYS A 186 -15.47 31.11 14.27
N GLU A 187 -16.05 30.04 14.81
CA GLU A 187 -16.66 30.07 16.16
C GLU A 187 -15.64 30.44 17.24
N LYS A 188 -14.41 29.91 17.15
CA LYS A 188 -13.32 30.26 18.06
C LYS A 188 -12.87 31.70 17.90
N GLU A 189 -12.81 32.20 16.67
CA GLU A 189 -12.46 33.59 16.38
C GLU A 189 -13.48 34.56 16.97
N ILE A 190 -14.77 34.32 16.72
CA ILE A 190 -15.87 35.10 17.31
C ILE A 190 -15.83 35.04 18.84
N SER A 191 -15.53 33.87 19.42
CA SER A 191 -15.40 33.73 20.88
C SER A 191 -14.24 34.56 21.45
N ARG A 192 -13.10 34.62 20.75
CA ARG A 192 -11.93 35.42 21.17
C ARG A 192 -12.20 36.91 21.05
N GLU A 193 -12.89 37.33 19.98
CA GLU A 193 -13.28 38.71 19.77
C GLU A 193 -14.22 39.20 20.88
N LYS A 194 -15.23 38.41 21.25
CA LYS A 194 -16.11 38.71 22.39
C LYS A 194 -15.36 38.79 23.72
N GLU A 195 -14.38 37.90 23.95
CA GLU A 195 -13.56 37.93 25.16
C GLU A 195 -12.69 39.20 25.23
N MET A 196 -12.13 39.63 24.10
CA MET A 196 -11.38 40.89 23.97
C MET A 196 -12.28 42.10 24.23
N GLU A 197 -13.48 42.12 23.66
CA GLU A 197 -14.44 43.20 23.84
C GLU A 197 -14.90 43.32 25.30
N LEU A 198 -15.11 42.19 26.00
CA LEU A 198 -15.41 42.17 27.43
C LEU A 198 -14.24 42.74 28.27
N LYS A 199 -13.01 42.33 27.98
CA LYS A 199 -11.80 42.84 28.65
C LYS A 199 -11.61 44.34 28.44
N GLU A 200 -11.85 44.84 27.24
CA GLU A 200 -11.84 46.28 26.92
C GLU A 200 -12.92 47.03 27.70
N ARG A 201 -14.15 46.48 27.78
CA ARG A 201 -15.23 47.09 28.55
C ARG A 201 -14.91 47.18 30.04
N ASP A 202 -14.33 46.12 30.61
CA ASP A 202 -13.94 46.11 32.02
C ASP A 202 -12.78 47.07 32.32
N LYS A 203 -11.83 47.23 31.40
CA LYS A 203 -10.76 48.24 31.51
C LYS A 203 -11.33 49.67 31.54
N ARG A 204 -12.25 49.99 30.63
CA ARG A 204 -12.91 51.32 30.59
C ARG A 204 -13.71 51.63 31.85
N LYS A 205 -14.31 50.62 32.49
CA LYS A 205 -15.02 50.82 33.78
C LYS A 205 -14.05 51.20 34.90
N ARG A 206 -12.92 50.48 35.03
CA ARG A 206 -11.90 50.78 36.04
C ARG A 206 -11.28 52.16 35.86
N GLU A 207 -11.06 52.61 34.62
CA GLU A 207 -10.56 53.95 34.34
C GLU A 207 -11.56 55.06 34.72
N ARG A 208 -12.86 54.77 34.68
CA ARG A 208 -13.92 55.72 35.09
C ARG A 208 -14.11 55.78 36.61
N GLU A 209 -13.99 54.64 37.29
CA GLU A 209 -14.09 54.54 38.75
C GLU A 209 -12.82 55.08 39.44
N GLY A 210 -11.67 55.11 38.75
CA GLY A 210 -10.43 55.69 39.27
C GLY A 210 -10.29 57.22 39.14
N SER A 211 -11.29 57.93 38.59
CA SER A 211 -11.27 59.39 38.45
C SER A 211 -12.14 60.15 39.46
N GLU A 212 -12.85 59.45 40.35
CA GLU A 212 -13.63 60.03 41.45
C GLU A 212 -13.03 59.63 42.80
N GLU A 213 -11.76 59.98 43.06
CA GLU A 213 -11.21 60.04 44.42
C GLU A 213 -9.85 60.74 44.37
N THR A 214 -9.81 62.00 44.81
CA THR A 214 -8.57 62.66 45.23
C THR A 214 -8.73 63.23 46.64
N GLU A 215 -7.74 62.89 47.46
CA GLU A 215 -7.31 63.48 48.76
C GLU A 215 -7.98 62.96 50.04
N ASP A 216 -7.28 62.06 50.75
CA ASP A 216 -6.59 62.43 52.00
C ASP A 216 -5.40 61.49 52.32
N THR A 217 -4.40 62.09 52.96
CA THR A 217 -3.10 61.67 53.54
C THR A 217 -3.18 60.41 54.45
N SER A 218 -2.14 59.66 54.84
CA SER A 218 -0.69 59.85 55.09
C SER A 218 0.01 58.48 55.24
N GLU A 219 1.32 58.44 54.96
CA GLU A 219 2.42 57.64 55.57
C GLU A 219 2.11 56.31 56.31
N ASP A 220 2.70 55.18 55.88
CA ASP A 220 3.95 54.64 56.47
C ASP A 220 4.29 53.19 56.03
N GLU A 221 5.60 52.93 55.96
CA GLU A 221 6.35 51.68 56.17
C GLU A 221 6.22 50.46 55.21
N SER A 222 7.28 50.35 54.40
CA SER A 222 8.24 49.23 54.40
C SER A 222 7.77 47.81 54.03
N THR A 223 8.15 47.35 52.83
CA THR A 223 9.17 46.29 52.72
C THR A 223 9.59 46.05 51.25
N GLU A 224 10.86 46.32 50.99
CA GLU A 224 11.57 45.72 49.86
C GLU A 224 11.52 44.18 49.96
N LYS A 225 11.22 43.51 48.85
CA LYS A 225 11.96 42.29 48.48
C LYS A 225 11.85 41.95 47.00
N TYR A 226 12.88 42.39 46.30
CA TYR A 226 13.41 41.76 45.10
C TYR A 226 13.54 40.24 45.31
N SER A 227 12.90 39.42 44.47
CA SER A 227 13.52 38.15 44.05
C SER A 227 12.88 37.59 42.77
N ARG A 228 13.62 37.78 41.67
CA ARG A 228 13.55 36.95 40.47
C ARG A 228 13.64 35.47 40.85
N ARG A 229 12.63 34.67 40.54
CA ARG A 229 12.78 33.20 40.46
C ARG A 229 13.19 32.80 39.04
N LYS A 230 14.48 32.91 38.75
CA LYS A 230 15.15 32.01 37.81
C LYS A 230 15.31 30.65 38.51
N LYS A 231 14.82 29.58 37.90
CA LYS A 231 15.08 28.20 38.34
C LYS A 231 15.95 27.52 37.29
N ASP A 232 17.26 27.70 37.42
CA ASP A 232 18.26 26.83 36.82
C ASP A 232 18.68 25.79 37.86
N ARG A 233 18.52 24.49 37.54
CA ARG A 233 19.38 23.42 38.08
C ARG A 233 19.57 22.30 37.04
N LYS A 234 20.77 22.34 36.45
CA LYS A 234 21.74 21.24 36.23
C LYS A 234 21.24 19.89 35.71
N ARG A 235 21.60 19.65 34.44
CA ARG A 235 22.37 18.51 33.89
C ARG A 235 22.65 17.35 34.86
N SER A 236 22.14 16.16 34.51
CA SER A 236 22.79 14.89 34.81
C SER A 236 22.93 14.10 33.50
N SER A 237 24.17 13.70 33.22
CA SER A 237 24.54 12.75 32.19
C SER A 237 24.16 11.34 32.64
N ARG A 238 23.50 10.57 31.78
CA ARG A 238 23.64 9.11 31.79
C ARG A 238 23.86 8.59 30.38
N LYS A 239 25.00 7.92 30.28
CA LYS A 239 25.55 7.15 29.17
C LYS A 239 25.24 5.68 29.51
N SER A 240 24.70 4.95 28.55
CA SER A 240 24.66 3.48 28.45
C SER A 240 24.42 3.28 26.94
N SER A 241 25.36 2.86 26.09
CA SER A 241 26.27 1.71 26.16
C SER A 241 25.54 0.47 26.63
N ASN A 242 25.03 -0.30 25.67
CA ASN A 242 25.48 -1.67 25.52
C ASN A 242 25.29 -2.11 24.07
N ASN A 243 26.38 -2.72 23.59
CA ASN A 243 26.56 -3.41 22.34
C ASN A 243 25.63 -4.62 22.25
N ASP A 244 25.23 -4.98 21.04
CA ASP A 244 25.15 -6.36 20.58
C ASP A 244 25.51 -6.35 19.08
N GLU A 245 26.80 -6.16 18.83
CA GLU A 245 27.46 -6.67 17.63
C GLU A 245 27.81 -8.14 17.94
N GLY A 246 27.11 -9.07 17.29
CA GLY A 246 27.34 -10.49 17.53
C GLY A 246 26.32 -11.41 16.86
N PHE A 247 26.04 -11.23 15.56
CA PHE A 247 25.25 -12.22 14.80
C PHE A 247 25.63 -12.38 13.32
N GLU A 248 26.80 -11.93 12.88
CA GLU A 248 27.26 -12.14 11.48
C GLU A 248 28.59 -12.90 11.37
N GLU A 249 29.02 -13.58 12.44
CA GLU A 249 30.10 -14.58 12.42
C GLU A 249 29.55 -16.02 12.20
N PHE A 250 28.51 -16.17 11.37
CA PHE A 250 27.91 -17.48 11.06
C PHE A 250 27.71 -17.77 9.56
N LEU A 251 28.22 -16.93 8.66
CA LEU A 251 28.05 -17.11 7.20
C LEU A 251 29.33 -16.91 6.37
N GLU A 252 30.49 -17.21 6.95
CA GLU A 252 31.73 -17.38 6.18
C GLU A 252 32.17 -18.85 6.23
N GLY A 253 32.09 -19.53 5.08
CA GLY A 253 32.55 -20.93 4.95
C GLY A 253 31.71 -21.86 4.08
N MET A 254 30.81 -21.36 3.23
CA MET A 254 29.89 -22.21 2.45
C MET A 254 30.11 -22.26 0.94
N PHE A 255 31.24 -21.76 0.42
CA PHE A 255 31.61 -21.96 -0.99
C PHE A 255 33.13 -22.21 -1.11
N PRO A 256 33.55 -23.44 -1.49
CA PRO A 256 34.87 -23.71 -2.06
C PRO A 256 35.08 -23.01 -3.40
#